data_AF-A0A973HZJ1-F1
#
_entry.id   AF-A0A973HZJ1-F1
#
_cell.length_a   1.000
_cell.length_b   1.000
_cell.length_c   1.000
_cell.angle_alpha   90.00
_cell.angle_beta   90.00
_cell.angle_gamma   90.00
#
_symmetry.space_group_name_H-M   'P 1'
#
loop_
_entity.id
_entity.type
_entity.pdbx_description
1 polymer ?
#
loop_
_entity_poly.entity_id
_entity_poly.type
_entity_poly.pdbx_seq_one_letter_code
_entity_poly.pdbx_strand_id
1 'polypeptide(L)'
;MVDIYGSIVAWYKEREPRKFDKTMSIIQMRTQYNAWLNAATPADGVKALGQLLFVSMGHIWKTDEEQAMVFVLKRCERFLNELDNEPNPAFFVAMILDSYEYGDQNDLHALTMIGKLAGTQMTRYGLSEEEVMGIMCISNHSKTVLHTATEVEYINPLPALQILLDKVGN
;
A
#
# COMPACT_ATOMS: atom_id res chain seq x y z
N MET A 1 -2.17 10.56 16.47
CA MET A 1 -1.97 9.33 15.68
C MET A 1 -3.11 9.26 14.70
N VAL A 2 -2.80 9.31 13.41
CA VAL A 2 -3.84 9.24 12.37
C VAL A 2 -4.27 7.79 12.25
N ASP A 3 -5.57 7.50 12.31
CA ASP A 3 -6.09 6.16 12.02
C ASP A 3 -6.00 5.89 10.51
N ILE A 4 -4.82 5.47 10.06
CA ILE A 4 -4.54 5.19 8.65
C ILE A 4 -5.47 4.10 8.11
N TYR A 5 -5.63 3.00 8.84
CA TYR A 5 -6.47 1.89 8.41
C TYR A 5 -7.94 2.32 8.32
N GLY A 6 -8.46 3.01 9.35
CA GLY A 6 -9.82 3.56 9.32
C GLY A 6 -10.04 4.54 8.17
N SER A 7 -9.04 5.36 7.84
CA SER A 7 -9.09 6.29 6.70
C SER A 7 -9.16 5.56 5.35
N ILE A 8 -8.38 4.49 5.17
CA ILE A 8 -8.43 3.65 3.96
C ILE A 8 -9.79 2.96 3.85
N VAL A 9 -10.28 2.39 4.95
CA VAL A 9 -11.59 1.74 5.01
C VAL A 9 -12.71 2.72 4.66
N ALA A 10 -12.66 3.95 5.19
CA ALA A 10 -13.63 4.98 4.84
C ALA A 10 -13.63 5.29 3.34
N TRP A 11 -12.43 5.43 2.74
CA TRP A 11 -12.28 5.67 1.31
C TRP A 11 -12.92 4.56 0.46
N TYR A 12 -12.65 3.29 0.81
CA TYR A 12 -13.19 2.13 0.11
C TYR A 12 -14.70 2.00 0.29
N LYS A 13 -15.23 2.21 1.50
CA LYS A 13 -16.68 2.15 1.78
C LYS A 13 -17.50 3.10 0.92
N GLU A 14 -16.95 4.26 0.61
CA GLU A 14 -17.63 5.28 -0.20
C GLU A 14 -17.66 4.96 -1.70
N ARG A 15 -16.73 4.15 -2.20
CA ARG A 15 -16.46 4.00 -3.65
C ARG A 15 -16.61 2.58 -4.17
N GLU A 16 -16.49 1.59 -3.31
CA GLU A 16 -16.35 0.20 -3.70
C GLU A 16 -17.31 -0.67 -2.89
N PRO A 17 -17.99 -1.65 -3.51
CA PRO A 17 -18.70 -2.65 -2.75
C PRO A 17 -17.71 -3.46 -1.91
N ARG A 18 -18.13 -3.86 -0.71
CA ARG A 18 -17.35 -4.77 0.14
C ARG A 18 -17.46 -6.20 -0.39
N LYS A 19 -16.81 -6.44 -1.53
CA LYS A 19 -16.72 -7.73 -2.19
C LYS A 19 -15.28 -7.94 -2.62
N PHE A 20 -14.64 -8.97 -2.05
CA PHE A 20 -13.30 -9.33 -2.42
C PHE A 20 -13.25 -9.97 -3.81
N ASP A 21 -12.29 -9.54 -4.63
CA ASP A 21 -11.99 -10.06 -5.96
C ASP A 21 -10.47 -10.19 -6.08
N LYS A 22 -9.99 -11.44 -6.03
CA LYS A 22 -8.56 -11.76 -6.13
C LYS A 22 -7.94 -11.29 -7.44
N THR A 23 -8.66 -11.37 -8.56
CA THR A 23 -8.12 -10.94 -9.85
C THR A 23 -7.88 -9.43 -9.83
N MET A 24 -8.85 -8.68 -9.31
CA MET A 24 -8.73 -7.24 -9.16
C MET A 24 -7.62 -6.87 -8.17
N SER A 25 -7.46 -7.60 -7.06
CA SER A 25 -6.40 -7.35 -6.10
C SER A 25 -5.02 -7.54 -6.72
N ILE A 26 -4.81 -8.62 -7.47
CA ILE A 26 -3.56 -8.88 -8.20
C ILE A 26 -3.28 -7.76 -9.22
N ILE A 27 -4.26 -7.40 -10.05
CA ILE A 27 -4.09 -6.34 -11.07
C ILE A 27 -3.68 -5.02 -10.40
N GLN A 28 -4.38 -4.62 -9.35
CA GLN A 28 -4.09 -3.36 -8.67
C GLN A 28 -2.72 -3.39 -7.99
N MET A 29 -2.36 -4.47 -7.30
CA MET A 29 -1.05 -4.59 -6.65
C MET A 29 0.10 -4.67 -7.67
N ARG A 30 -0.03 -5.46 -8.75
CA ARG A 30 0.96 -5.50 -9.84
C ARG A 30 1.13 -4.13 -10.50
N THR A 31 0.06 -3.37 -10.66
CA THR A 31 0.14 -2.00 -11.20
C THR A 31 1.02 -1.11 -10.32
N GLN A 32 0.82 -1.14 -9.00
CA GLN A 32 1.63 -0.32 -8.08
C GLN A 32 3.06 -0.83 -7.93
N TYR A 33 3.25 -2.15 -7.91
CA TYR A 33 4.57 -2.77 -7.92
C TYR A 33 5.38 -2.37 -9.16
N ASN A 34 4.78 -2.45 -10.35
CA ASN A 34 5.43 -2.03 -11.59
C ASN A 34 5.70 -0.53 -11.61
N ALA A 35 4.78 0.29 -11.07
CA ALA A 35 5.01 1.74 -10.93
C ALA A 35 6.20 2.03 -9.99
N TRP A 36 6.39 1.23 -8.95
CA TRP A 36 7.56 1.35 -8.07
C TRP A 36 8.85 0.97 -8.78
N LEU A 37 8.90 -0.17 -9.47
CA LEU A 37 10.10 -0.61 -10.20
C LEU A 37 10.53 0.36 -11.30
N ASN A 38 9.56 0.97 -11.97
CA ASN A 38 9.79 1.85 -13.11
C ASN A 38 9.66 3.34 -12.75
N ALA A 39 9.76 3.68 -11.47
CA ALA A 39 9.65 5.06 -11.00
C ALA A 39 10.75 5.94 -11.60
N ALA A 40 10.36 7.07 -12.22
CA ALA A 40 11.30 8.02 -12.81
C ALA A 40 12.02 8.87 -11.74
N THR A 41 11.38 9.04 -10.58
CA THR A 41 11.92 9.81 -9.45
C THR A 41 11.78 9.03 -8.14
N PRO A 42 12.60 9.31 -7.12
CA PRO A 42 12.41 8.72 -5.78
C PRO A 42 11.01 8.98 -5.20
N ALA A 43 10.45 10.18 -5.42
CA ALA A 43 9.10 10.52 -4.96
C ALA A 43 8.01 9.68 -5.65
N ASP A 44 8.16 9.40 -6.96
CA ASP A 44 7.29 8.46 -7.67
C ASP A 44 7.39 7.04 -7.08
N GLY A 45 8.59 6.61 -6.71
CA GLY A 45 8.83 5.33 -6.07
C GLY A 45 8.13 5.22 -4.72
N VAL A 46 8.25 6.25 -3.86
CA VAL A 46 7.56 6.31 -2.57
C VAL A 46 6.04 6.35 -2.74
N LYS A 47 5.53 7.12 -3.72
CA LYS A 47 4.10 7.14 -4.04
C LYS A 47 3.59 5.75 -4.41
N ALA A 48 4.33 5.03 -5.25
CA ALA A 48 3.96 3.69 -5.68
C ALA A 48 3.98 2.69 -4.50
N LEU A 49 4.99 2.75 -3.63
CA LEU A 49 5.04 1.98 -2.38
C LEU A 49 3.82 2.29 -1.49
N GLY A 50 3.48 3.58 -1.33
CA GLY A 50 2.34 4.03 -0.53
C GLY A 50 1.02 3.52 -1.11
N GLN A 51 0.88 3.54 -2.43
CA GLN A 51 -0.30 3.03 -3.12
C GLN A 51 -0.39 1.50 -3.03
N LEU A 52 0.73 0.78 -3.05
CA LEU A 52 0.76 -0.67 -2.86
C LEU A 52 0.27 -1.07 -1.46
N LEU A 53 0.74 -0.39 -0.41
CA LEU A 53 0.25 -0.55 0.96
C LEU A 53 -1.23 -0.19 1.09
N PHE A 54 -1.66 0.94 0.51
CA PHE A 54 -3.06 1.37 0.50
C PHE A 54 -3.99 0.34 -0.13
N VAL A 55 -3.62 -0.19 -1.31
CA VAL A 55 -4.39 -1.20 -2.04
C VAL A 55 -4.43 -2.51 -1.26
N SER A 56 -3.31 -2.96 -0.69
CA SER A 56 -3.24 -4.15 0.17
C SER A 56 -4.25 -4.07 1.32
N MET A 57 -4.22 -2.99 2.10
CA MET A 57 -5.15 -2.76 3.23
C MET A 57 -6.61 -2.70 2.78
N GLY A 58 -6.89 -2.08 1.64
CA GLY A 58 -8.22 -2.05 1.03
C GLY A 58 -8.77 -3.42 0.68
N HIS A 59 -7.94 -4.30 0.11
CA HIS A 59 -8.34 -5.68 -0.22
C HIS A 59 -8.49 -6.54 1.03
N ILE A 60 -7.68 -6.33 2.06
CA ILE A 60 -7.88 -6.99 3.37
C ILE A 60 -9.26 -6.62 3.93
N TRP A 61 -9.64 -5.34 3.93
CA TRP A 61 -10.98 -4.91 4.36
C TRP A 61 -12.12 -5.60 3.58
N LYS A 62 -11.92 -5.86 2.28
CA LYS A 62 -12.90 -6.54 1.43
C LYS A 62 -13.08 -8.04 1.76
N THR A 63 -12.14 -8.66 2.47
CA THR A 63 -12.25 -10.08 2.88
C THR A 63 -13.20 -10.32 4.05
N ASP A 64 -13.54 -9.28 4.82
CA ASP A 64 -14.28 -9.39 6.09
C ASP A 64 -13.56 -10.19 7.19
N GLU A 65 -12.25 -10.43 7.03
CA GLU A 65 -11.41 -11.20 7.96
C GLU A 65 -10.42 -10.31 8.74
N GLU A 66 -10.83 -9.09 9.08
CA GLU A 66 -9.98 -8.06 9.69
C GLU A 66 -9.38 -8.48 11.05
N GLN A 67 -10.07 -9.34 11.80
CA GLN A 67 -9.54 -9.89 13.05
C GLN A 67 -8.38 -10.87 12.81
N ALA A 68 -8.40 -11.61 11.69
CA ALA A 68 -7.30 -12.48 11.29
C ALA A 68 -6.07 -11.65 10.87
N MET A 69 -6.26 -10.43 10.34
CA MET A 69 -5.16 -9.52 10.00
C MET A 69 -4.23 -9.23 11.19
N VAL A 70 -4.76 -9.02 12.40
CA VAL A 70 -3.92 -8.78 13.59
C VAL A 70 -2.98 -9.95 13.86
N PHE A 71 -3.46 -11.17 13.63
CA PHE A 71 -2.66 -12.38 13.81
C PHE A 71 -1.62 -12.55 12.69
N VAL A 72 -2.00 -12.25 11.46
CA VAL A 72 -1.11 -12.27 10.28
C VAL A 72 -0.02 -11.20 10.38
N LEU A 73 -0.35 -9.98 10.85
CA LEU A 73 0.59 -8.88 11.05
C LEU A 73 1.72 -9.28 12.00
N LYS A 74 1.40 -9.89 13.15
CA LYS A 74 2.42 -10.38 14.10
C LYS A 74 3.33 -11.45 13.51
N ARG A 75 2.82 -12.30 12.61
CA ARG A 75 3.62 -13.30 11.88
C ARG A 75 4.51 -12.64 10.83
N CYS A 76 3.99 -11.65 10.12
CA CYS A 76 4.75 -10.88 9.13
C CYS A 76 5.88 -10.09 9.80
N GLU A 77 5.64 -9.46 10.96
CA GLU A 77 6.67 -8.74 11.71
C GLU A 77 7.86 -9.65 12.08
N ARG A 78 7.59 -10.87 12.55
CA ARG A 78 8.65 -11.83 12.84
C ARG A 78 9.45 -12.18 11.58
N PHE A 79 8.76 -12.46 10.48
CA PHE A 79 9.40 -12.77 9.20
C PHE A 79 10.21 -11.59 8.64
N LEU A 80 9.74 -10.36 8.82
CA LEU A 80 10.42 -9.14 8.35
C LEU A 80 11.65 -8.82 9.19
N ASN A 81 11.60 -9.03 10.51
CA ASN A 81 12.77 -8.91 11.38
C ASN A 81 13.86 -9.95 11.01
N GLU A 82 13.45 -11.12 10.51
CA GLU A 82 14.38 -12.13 9.97
C GLU A 82 14.93 -11.71 8.58
N LEU A 83 14.22 -10.84 7.86
CA LEU A 83 14.61 -10.25 6.56
C LEU A 83 15.39 -8.94 6.66
N ASP A 84 15.69 -8.42 7.86
CA ASP A 84 16.43 -7.16 8.02
C ASP A 84 17.85 -7.22 7.41
N ASN A 85 18.37 -8.42 7.14
CA ASN A 85 19.63 -8.64 6.43
C ASN A 85 19.48 -8.86 4.91
N GLU A 86 18.26 -8.90 4.39
CA GLU A 86 18.02 -9.36 3.02
C GLU A 86 17.97 -8.17 2.03
N PRO A 87 18.72 -8.24 0.91
CA PRO A 87 19.10 -7.03 0.17
C PRO A 87 17.98 -6.39 -0.67
N ASN A 88 16.84 -7.06 -0.95
CA ASN A 88 15.84 -6.51 -1.87
C ASN A 88 14.37 -6.91 -1.60
N PRO A 89 13.59 -6.08 -0.88
CA PRO A 89 12.16 -6.28 -0.66
C PRO A 89 11.34 -6.39 -1.95
N ALA A 90 11.79 -5.78 -3.05
CA ALA A 90 11.08 -5.85 -4.33
C ALA A 90 11.03 -7.26 -4.92
N PHE A 91 12.06 -8.07 -4.68
CA PHE A 91 12.10 -9.47 -5.12
C PHE A 91 11.04 -10.30 -4.37
N PHE A 92 10.94 -10.10 -3.05
CA PHE A 92 9.95 -10.78 -2.23
C PHE A 92 8.52 -10.40 -2.60
N VAL A 93 8.26 -9.12 -2.90
CA VAL A 93 6.94 -8.69 -3.38
C VAL A 93 6.56 -9.39 -4.68
N ALA A 94 7.46 -9.51 -5.66
CA ALA A 94 7.19 -10.26 -6.89
C ALA A 94 6.90 -11.74 -6.61
N MET A 95 7.75 -12.40 -5.82
CA MET A 95 7.58 -13.82 -5.47
C MET A 95 6.23 -14.09 -4.78
N ILE A 96 5.83 -13.20 -3.86
CA ILE A 96 4.54 -13.32 -3.15
C ILE A 96 3.38 -13.01 -4.09
N LEU A 97 3.50 -12.03 -4.99
CA LEU A 97 2.46 -11.75 -5.99
C LEU A 97 2.24 -12.95 -6.94
N ASP A 98 3.33 -13.58 -7.39
CA ASP A 98 3.25 -14.77 -8.23
C ASP A 98 2.63 -15.95 -7.46
N SER A 99 3.09 -16.19 -6.23
CA SER A 99 2.54 -17.25 -5.37
C SER A 99 1.06 -17.01 -5.06
N TYR A 100 0.70 -15.76 -4.80
CA TYR A 100 -0.67 -15.35 -4.56
C TYR A 100 -1.54 -15.56 -5.78
N GLU A 101 -1.07 -15.18 -6.98
CA GLU A 101 -1.81 -15.36 -8.23
C GLU A 101 -2.25 -16.80 -8.46
N TYR A 102 -1.35 -17.75 -8.22
CA TYR A 102 -1.61 -19.18 -8.43
C TYR A 102 -2.06 -19.95 -7.18
N GLY A 103 -2.08 -19.30 -6.02
CA GLY A 103 -2.45 -19.91 -4.72
C GLY A 103 -3.93 -19.84 -4.38
N ASP A 104 -4.24 -19.91 -3.08
CA ASP A 104 -5.61 -19.87 -2.55
C ASP A 104 -6.34 -18.55 -2.83
N GLN A 105 -7.68 -18.57 -2.87
CA GLN A 105 -8.48 -17.38 -3.21
C GLN A 105 -8.32 -16.24 -2.18
N ASN A 106 -8.31 -16.53 -0.89
CA ASN A 106 -8.31 -15.54 0.19
C ASN A 106 -7.01 -15.62 1.01
N ASP A 107 -5.86 -15.53 0.36
CA ASP A 107 -4.59 -15.53 1.10
C ASP A 107 -4.29 -14.16 1.73
N LEU A 108 -4.78 -13.98 2.96
CA LEU A 108 -4.50 -12.81 3.79
C LEU A 108 -3.02 -12.63 4.11
N HIS A 109 -2.25 -13.72 4.17
CA HIS A 109 -0.82 -13.65 4.46
C HIS A 109 -0.11 -12.97 3.29
N ALA A 110 -0.45 -13.35 2.05
CA ALA A 110 0.09 -12.69 0.87
C ALA A 110 -0.22 -11.18 0.84
N LEU A 111 -1.49 -10.80 1.03
CA LEU A 111 -1.90 -9.39 1.04
C LEU A 111 -1.15 -8.58 2.10
N THR A 112 -1.12 -9.09 3.34
CA THR A 112 -0.46 -8.43 4.47
C THR A 112 1.04 -8.32 4.24
N MET A 113 1.68 -9.37 3.72
CA MET A 113 3.12 -9.39 3.49
C MET A 113 3.53 -8.42 2.37
N ILE A 114 2.76 -8.36 1.27
CA ILE A 114 3.00 -7.40 0.18
C ILE A 114 2.96 -5.96 0.72
N GLY A 115 1.92 -5.63 1.49
CA GLY A 115 1.79 -4.31 2.10
C GLY A 115 2.96 -4.01 3.05
N LYS A 116 3.32 -4.96 3.91
CA LYS A 116 4.40 -4.75 4.86
C LYS A 116 5.78 -4.64 4.23
N LEU A 117 6.07 -5.40 3.17
CA LEU A 117 7.32 -5.23 2.41
C LEU A 117 7.41 -3.83 1.78
N ALA A 118 6.28 -3.26 1.34
CA ALA A 118 6.25 -1.89 0.85
C ALA A 118 6.56 -0.88 1.97
N GLY A 119 5.96 -1.06 3.15
CA GLY A 119 6.26 -0.26 4.35
C GLY A 119 7.74 -0.37 4.78
N THR A 120 8.27 -1.59 4.85
CA THR A 120 9.70 -1.85 5.13
C THR A 120 10.61 -1.13 4.14
N GLN A 121 10.27 -1.11 2.85
CA GLN A 121 11.06 -0.36 1.86
C GLN A 121 11.02 1.15 2.13
N MET A 122 9.88 1.73 2.54
CA MET A 122 9.83 3.14 2.93
C MET A 122 10.74 3.42 4.13
N THR A 123 10.72 2.53 5.13
CA THR A 123 11.62 2.63 6.30
C THR A 123 13.09 2.54 5.91
N ARG A 124 13.44 1.72 4.90
CA ARG A 124 14.80 1.68 4.34
C ARG A 124 15.21 2.96 3.62
N TYR A 125 14.25 3.77 3.14
CA TYR A 125 14.49 5.13 2.66
C TYR A 125 14.55 6.17 3.79
N GLY A 126 14.48 5.75 5.05
CA GLY A 126 14.44 6.63 6.23
C GLY A 126 13.07 7.24 6.51
N LEU A 127 12.03 6.84 5.79
CA LEU A 127 10.71 7.46 5.87
C LEU A 127 9.83 6.78 6.93
N SER A 128 9.01 7.58 7.62
CA SER A 128 7.93 7.06 8.48
C SER A 128 6.77 6.55 7.63
N GLU A 129 6.36 5.29 7.85
CA GLU A 129 5.17 4.70 7.22
C GLU A 129 3.92 5.55 7.52
N GLU A 130 3.78 6.07 8.74
CA GLU A 130 2.62 6.90 9.14
C GLU A 130 2.57 8.22 8.35
N GLU A 131 3.71 8.88 8.13
CA GLU A 131 3.76 10.15 7.39
C GLU A 131 3.46 9.96 5.90
N VAL A 132 4.06 8.93 5.28
CA VAL A 132 3.80 8.59 3.88
C VAL A 132 2.33 8.22 3.70
N MET A 133 1.79 7.35 4.56
CA MET A 133 0.40 6.93 4.45
C MET A 133 -0.58 8.06 4.77
N GLY A 134 -0.25 8.98 5.67
CA GLY A 134 -1.03 10.19 5.90
C GLY A 134 -1.20 11.02 4.63
N ILE A 135 -0.11 11.25 3.89
CA ILE A 135 -0.15 11.94 2.58
C ILE A 135 -0.99 11.16 1.57
N MET A 136 -0.81 9.83 1.50
CA MET A 136 -1.57 8.99 0.57
C MET A 136 -3.07 9.00 0.87
N CYS A 137 -3.46 8.99 2.15
CA CYS A 137 -4.87 9.10 2.55
C CYS A 137 -5.46 10.45 2.13
N ILE A 138 -4.78 11.57 2.40
CA ILE A 138 -5.22 12.91 1.98
C ILE A 138 -5.40 12.97 0.46
N SER A 139 -4.40 12.49 -0.30
CA SER A 139 -4.47 12.46 -1.75
C SER A 139 -5.63 11.60 -2.27
N ASN A 140 -5.84 10.41 -1.72
CA ASN A 140 -6.92 9.53 -2.16
C ASN A 140 -8.30 10.09 -1.80
N HIS A 141 -8.48 10.68 -0.63
CA HIS A 141 -9.74 11.32 -0.22
C HIS A 141 -10.07 12.57 -1.03
N SER A 142 -9.07 13.28 -1.56
CA SER A 142 -9.30 14.41 -2.49
C SER A 142 -9.84 13.99 -3.86
N LYS A 143 -9.75 12.69 -4.22
CA LYS A 143 -10.32 12.17 -5.47
C LYS A 143 -11.84 12.17 -5.38
N THR A 144 -12.50 12.72 -6.40
CA THR A 144 -13.97 12.74 -6.46
C THR A 144 -14.60 11.36 -6.40
N VAL A 145 -15.71 11.27 -5.68
CA VAL A 145 -16.63 10.13 -5.71
C VAL A 145 -17.47 10.15 -6.99
N LEU A 146 -17.70 11.33 -7.59
CA LEU A 146 -18.61 11.54 -8.70
C LEU A 146 -17.86 11.71 -10.04
N HIS A 147 -18.22 10.91 -11.03
CA HIS A 147 -17.76 11.01 -12.42
C HIS A 147 -18.22 12.29 -13.16
N THR A 148 -18.81 13.27 -12.47
CA THR A 148 -19.55 14.39 -13.09
C THR A 148 -19.19 15.78 -12.57
N ALA A 149 -18.30 15.92 -11.60
CA ALA A 149 -17.90 17.24 -11.10
C ALA A 149 -16.78 17.83 -11.98
N THR A 150 -17.08 18.92 -12.68
CA THR A 150 -16.19 19.62 -13.62
C THR A 150 -15.01 20.34 -12.97
N GLU A 151 -15.01 20.48 -11.65
CA GLU A 151 -13.93 21.12 -10.88
C GLU A 151 -13.79 20.41 -9.55
N VAL A 152 -12.86 19.46 -9.44
CA VAL A 152 -12.39 19.03 -8.13
C VAL A 152 -10.88 18.92 -8.14
N GLU A 153 -10.30 19.59 -7.16
CA GLU A 153 -8.87 19.73 -6.95
C GLU A 153 -8.32 18.40 -6.42
N TYR A 154 -7.75 17.60 -7.32
CA TYR A 154 -6.97 16.44 -6.93
C TYR A 154 -5.66 16.90 -6.27
N ILE A 155 -5.48 16.54 -5.00
CA ILE A 155 -4.23 16.81 -4.29
C ILE A 155 -3.20 15.77 -4.74
N ASN A 156 -2.29 16.19 -5.62
CA ASN A 156 -1.15 15.39 -6.04
C ASN A 156 -0.21 15.16 -4.84
N PRO A 157 0.12 13.91 -4.47
CA PRO A 157 0.94 13.63 -3.29
C PRO A 157 2.43 13.92 -3.52
N LEU A 158 2.89 14.01 -4.77
CA LEU A 158 4.32 14.07 -5.11
C LEU A 158 5.07 15.24 -4.45
N PRO A 159 4.55 16.48 -4.39
CA PRO A 159 5.25 17.58 -3.72
C PRO A 159 5.48 17.31 -2.23
N ALA A 160 4.49 16.75 -1.54
CA ALA A 160 4.61 16.42 -0.12
C ALA A 160 5.57 15.25 0.13
N LEU A 161 5.55 14.25 -0.75
CA LEU A 161 6.49 13.12 -0.69
C LEU A 161 7.93 13.54 -0.97
N GLN A 162 8.14 14.48 -1.91
CA GLN A 162 9.47 15.04 -2.17
C GLN A 162 9.99 15.80 -0.94
N ILE A 163 9.14 16.61 -0.28
CA ILE A 163 9.51 17.29 0.97
C ILE A 163 9.91 16.30 2.06
N LEU A 164 9.23 15.15 2.17
CA LEU A 164 9.63 14.11 3.12
C LEU A 164 11.01 13.52 2.77
N LEU A 165 11.25 13.20 1.50
CA LEU A 165 12.54 12.70 1.03
C LEU A 165 13.68 13.70 1.26
N ASP A 166 13.44 14.98 1.03
CA ASP A 166 14.44 16.03 1.25
C ASP A 166 14.83 16.17 2.73
N LYS A 167 13.98 15.76 3.67
CA LYS A 167 14.29 15.76 5.11
C LYS A 167 15.23 14.64 5.55
N VAL A 168 15.26 13.53 4.82
CA VAL A 168 16.14 12.37 5.12
C VAL A 168 17.40 12.33 4.27
N GLY A 169 17.43 13.04 3.14
CA GLY A 169 18.61 13.16 2.29
C GLY A 169 19.62 14.25 2.73
N ASN A 170 19.27 15.06 3.73
CA ASN A 170 20.12 16.08 4.37
C ASN A 170 20.51 15.65 5.79
#